data_AF-A0A9V1FBZ0-F1
#
_entry.id   AF-A0A9V1FBZ0-F1
#
_cell.length_a   1.000
_cell.length_b   1.000
_cell.length_c   1.000
_cell.angle_alpha   90.00
_cell.angle_beta   90.00
_cell.angle_gamma   90.00
#
_symmetry.space_group_name_H-M   'P 1'
#
loop_
_entity.id
_entity.type
_entity.pdbx_description
1 polymer ?
#
loop_
_entity_poly.entity_id
_entity_poly.type
_entity_poly.pdbx_seq_one_letter_code
_entity_poly.pdbx_strand_id
1 'polypeptide(L)'
;MGSCASAAWRSSSTTPAASSTRSCRATNFDSDISSVGIDGCWQADSQRLLNEVMVEHFFRQGMLDVAEELCQESGLSVDPSQKEPFVELNRILEALKVRVLRPALEWAVSNREMLIAQNSSLEFKLHRLYFISLLMGGTTNQREALQYAKNFQPFALNHQKDIQVLMGSLVYLRQGIENSPYVHLLDANQWADICDIFTRDACALLGLSVESPLSVSFSAGCVALPALINIKAVIEQRQCTGVWNQKDELPIEVDLGKKCWYHSIFACPILRQQTTDNNPPMKLVCGHIISRDALNKMFNGSKLKCPYCPMEQSPGDAKQIFF
;
A
#
# COMPACT_ATOMS: atom_id res chain seq x y z
N MET A 1 -27.50 4.48 0.31
CA MET A 1 -27.67 3.32 -0.58
C MET A 1 -26.35 3.12 -1.31
N GLY A 2 -25.73 1.96 -1.10
CA GLY A 2 -24.38 1.65 -1.57
C GLY A 2 -23.59 0.89 -0.50
N SER A 3 -24.03 -0.33 -0.16
CA SER A 3 -23.33 -1.25 0.74
C SER A 3 -22.07 -1.77 0.08
N CYS A 4 -20.91 -1.55 0.70
CA CYS A 4 -19.68 -2.26 0.39
C CYS A 4 -19.75 -3.62 1.10
N ALA A 5 -19.96 -4.69 0.33
CA ALA A 5 -19.98 -6.05 0.87
C ALA A 5 -18.53 -6.55 1.01
N SER A 6 -18.14 -6.85 2.25
CA SER A 6 -16.92 -7.56 2.61
C SER A 6 -16.92 -8.96 1.99
N ALA A 7 -15.92 -9.27 1.17
CA ALA A 7 -15.70 -10.61 0.65
C ALA A 7 -15.04 -11.49 1.72
N ALA A 8 -15.86 -12.15 2.54
CA ALA A 8 -15.42 -13.20 3.45
C ALA A 8 -15.23 -14.51 2.65
N TRP A 9 -13.99 -15.02 2.62
CA TRP A 9 -13.69 -16.37 2.18
C TRP A 9 -14.31 -17.37 3.17
N ARG A 10 -15.43 -18.00 2.80
CA ARG A 10 -15.95 -19.19 3.48
C ARG A 10 -15.65 -20.41 2.61
N SER A 11 -14.73 -21.25 3.07
CA SER A 11 -14.63 -22.64 2.65
C SER A 11 -15.81 -23.41 3.26
N SER A 12 -16.72 -23.90 2.43
CA SER A 12 -17.75 -24.86 2.86
C SER A 12 -17.75 -26.01 1.89
N SER A 13 -17.20 -27.12 2.36
CA SER A 13 -17.15 -28.42 1.71
C SER A 13 -18.53 -29.08 1.74
N THR A 14 -19.17 -29.18 0.57
CA THR A 14 -20.26 -30.11 0.32
C THR A 14 -20.27 -30.47 -1.17
N THR A 15 -19.84 -31.69 -1.49
CA THR A 15 -20.05 -32.32 -2.79
C THR A 15 -21.54 -32.64 -2.97
N PRO A 16 -22.08 -32.45 -4.18
CA PRO A 16 -22.72 -33.59 -4.83
C PRO A 16 -22.46 -33.70 -6.33
N ALA A 17 -22.25 -34.97 -6.73
CA ALA A 17 -22.65 -35.66 -7.96
C ALA A 17 -22.49 -35.01 -9.35
N ALA A 18 -21.81 -35.77 -10.21
CA ALA A 18 -21.57 -35.54 -11.63
C ALA A 18 -22.84 -35.28 -12.47
N SER A 19 -22.80 -34.27 -13.34
CA SER A 19 -23.28 -34.35 -14.73
C SER A 19 -23.02 -33.07 -15.54
N SER A 20 -22.61 -33.28 -16.79
CA SER A 20 -22.35 -32.30 -17.86
C SER A 20 -21.02 -31.53 -17.78
N THR A 21 -20.03 -32.10 -18.47
CA THR A 21 -18.83 -31.41 -18.94
C THR A 21 -19.25 -30.36 -19.96
N ARG A 22 -19.62 -29.16 -19.52
CA ARG A 22 -19.60 -27.98 -20.39
C ARG A 22 -18.14 -27.62 -20.60
N SER A 23 -17.59 -28.10 -21.72
CA SER A 23 -16.34 -27.59 -22.28
C SER A 23 -16.46 -26.06 -22.41
N CYS A 24 -15.91 -25.34 -21.44
CA CYS A 24 -15.60 -23.94 -21.60
C CYS A 24 -14.43 -23.90 -22.59
N ARG A 25 -14.73 -23.94 -23.89
CA ARG A 25 -13.76 -23.52 -24.91
C ARG A 25 -13.32 -22.12 -24.51
N ALA A 26 -12.05 -21.98 -24.15
CA ALA A 26 -11.38 -20.70 -24.02
C ALA A 26 -11.65 -19.93 -25.30
N THR A 27 -12.56 -18.96 -25.23
CA THR A 27 -12.88 -18.10 -26.35
C THR A 27 -11.75 -17.09 -26.42
N ASN A 28 -10.84 -17.32 -27.37
CA ASN A 28 -9.90 -16.35 -27.93
C ASN A 28 -9.06 -15.56 -26.91
N PHE A 29 -8.01 -16.20 -26.39
CA PHE A 29 -6.79 -15.50 -25.95
C PHE A 29 -6.00 -15.06 -27.20
N ASP A 30 -6.62 -14.20 -28.03
CA ASP A 30 -6.16 -13.90 -29.40
C ASP A 30 -5.62 -12.47 -29.51
N SER A 31 -5.05 -11.97 -28.41
CA SER A 31 -4.23 -10.77 -28.41
C SER A 31 -2.79 -11.25 -28.33
N ASP A 32 -2.05 -11.21 -29.44
CA ASP A 32 -0.60 -11.41 -29.40
C ASP A 32 0.04 -10.23 -28.66
N ILE A 33 0.00 -10.30 -27.33
CA ILE A 33 0.56 -9.30 -26.41
C ILE A 33 2.09 -9.31 -26.50
N SER A 34 2.70 -10.39 -27.02
CA SER A 34 4.14 -10.46 -27.24
C SER A 34 4.62 -9.35 -28.16
N SER A 35 3.74 -8.86 -29.04
CA SER A 35 4.01 -7.74 -29.92
C SER A 35 4.39 -6.46 -29.17
N VAL A 36 3.87 -6.21 -27.96
CA VAL A 36 4.15 -4.99 -27.16
C VAL A 36 5.38 -5.15 -26.26
N GLY A 37 6.01 -6.34 -26.23
CA GLY A 37 7.20 -6.60 -25.44
C GLY A 37 8.38 -5.71 -25.87
N ILE A 38 9.17 -5.26 -24.88
CA ILE A 38 10.46 -4.62 -25.14
C ILE A 38 11.47 -5.73 -25.45
N ASP A 39 12.22 -5.61 -26.55
CA ASP A 39 13.23 -6.60 -26.91
C ASP A 39 14.28 -6.75 -25.79
N GLY A 40 14.52 -8.00 -25.38
CA GLY A 40 15.44 -8.31 -24.29
C GLY A 40 14.91 -7.97 -22.91
N CYS A 41 13.61 -7.74 -22.71
CA CYS A 41 13.03 -7.54 -21.38
C CYS A 41 13.18 -8.77 -20.46
N TRP A 42 13.17 -9.98 -21.03
CA TRP A 42 13.26 -11.25 -20.30
C TRP A 42 14.70 -11.75 -20.12
N GLN A 43 15.61 -10.86 -19.74
CA GLN A 43 16.98 -11.23 -19.37
C GLN A 43 17.03 -11.92 -18.00
N ALA A 44 18.15 -12.63 -17.73
CA ALA A 44 18.33 -13.36 -16.48
C ALA A 44 18.11 -12.48 -15.23
N ASP A 45 18.58 -11.24 -15.26
CA ASP A 45 18.40 -10.29 -14.15
C ASP A 45 16.92 -9.90 -13.97
N SER A 46 16.18 -9.66 -15.06
CA SER A 46 14.75 -9.36 -15.00
C SER A 46 13.92 -10.53 -14.49
N GLN A 47 14.27 -11.76 -14.89
CA GLN A 47 13.61 -12.98 -14.43
C GLN A 47 13.87 -13.19 -12.93
N ARG A 48 15.11 -12.98 -12.49
CA ARG A 48 15.48 -13.03 -11.07
C ARG A 48 14.67 -12.01 -10.26
N LEU A 49 14.63 -10.75 -10.70
CA LEU A 49 13.88 -9.70 -10.03
C LEU A 49 12.37 -10.02 -9.96
N LEU A 50 11.80 -10.52 -11.05
CA LEU A 50 10.39 -10.94 -11.06
C LEU A 50 10.13 -12.04 -10.02
N ASN A 51 10.99 -13.06 -9.96
CA ASN A 51 10.87 -14.13 -8.98
C ASN A 51 10.99 -13.60 -7.54
N GLU A 52 11.93 -12.69 -7.26
CA GLU A 52 12.06 -12.04 -5.94
C GLU A 52 10.76 -11.30 -5.55
N VAL A 53 10.20 -10.52 -6.47
CA VAL A 53 8.94 -9.78 -6.24
C VAL A 53 7.74 -10.73 -6.08
N MET A 54 7.71 -11.84 -6.82
CA MET A 54 6.67 -12.87 -6.67
C MET A 54 6.75 -13.57 -5.31
N VAL A 55 7.96 -13.94 -4.87
CA VAL A 55 8.18 -14.54 -3.55
C VAL A 55 7.74 -13.59 -2.45
N GLU A 56 8.14 -12.32 -2.50
CA GLU A 56 7.68 -11.30 -1.55
C GLU A 56 6.14 -11.17 -1.56
N HIS A 57 5.52 -11.19 -2.74
CA HIS A 57 4.07 -11.16 -2.84
C HIS A 57 3.41 -12.36 -2.15
N PHE A 58 3.92 -13.57 -2.34
CA PHE A 58 3.40 -14.76 -1.67
C PHE A 58 3.57 -14.69 -0.15
N PHE A 59 4.71 -14.19 0.34
CA PHE A 59 4.89 -13.91 1.77
C PHE A 59 3.86 -12.90 2.29
N ARG A 60 3.60 -11.81 1.56
CA ARG A 60 2.58 -10.81 1.94
C ARG A 60 1.16 -11.38 1.99
N GLN A 61 0.86 -12.37 1.15
CA GLN A 61 -0.44 -13.06 1.13
C GLN A 61 -0.55 -14.20 2.16
N GLY A 62 0.54 -14.53 2.86
CA GLY A 62 0.58 -15.66 3.81
C GLY A 62 0.72 -17.02 3.15
N MET A 63 0.99 -17.09 1.84
CA MET A 63 1.25 -18.33 1.09
C MET A 63 2.73 -18.74 1.22
N LEU A 64 3.13 -19.12 2.43
CA LEU A 64 4.53 -19.37 2.78
C LEU A 64 5.11 -20.60 2.07
N ASP A 65 4.30 -21.64 1.91
CA ASP A 65 4.62 -22.88 1.20
C ASP A 65 4.90 -22.63 -0.28
N VAL A 66 4.04 -21.85 -0.94
CA VAL A 66 4.22 -21.46 -2.35
C VAL A 66 5.48 -20.60 -2.53
N ALA A 67 5.72 -19.67 -1.60
CA ALA A 67 6.91 -18.83 -1.64
C ALA A 67 8.21 -19.67 -1.49
N GLU A 68 8.20 -20.66 -0.59
CA GLU A 68 9.34 -21.56 -0.37
C GLU A 68 9.63 -22.44 -1.58
N GLU A 69 8.59 -23.04 -2.18
CA GLU A 69 8.74 -23.87 -3.38
C GLU A 69 9.31 -23.03 -4.54
N LEU A 70 8.76 -21.82 -4.76
CA LEU A 70 9.25 -20.91 -5.80
C LEU A 70 10.72 -20.53 -5.57
N CYS A 71 11.15 -20.32 -4.32
CA CYS A 71 12.56 -20.06 -4.02
C CYS A 71 13.46 -21.23 -4.43
N GLN A 72 13.03 -22.47 -4.14
CA GLN A 72 13.79 -23.67 -4.46
C GLN A 72 13.89 -23.87 -5.98
N GLU A 73 12.78 -23.74 -6.71
CA GLU A 73 12.75 -23.92 -8.17
C GLU A 73 13.54 -22.83 -8.91
N SER A 74 13.49 -21.59 -8.41
CA SER A 74 14.20 -20.45 -9.02
C SER A 74 15.66 -20.31 -8.58
N GLY A 75 16.11 -21.12 -7.61
CA GLY A 75 17.46 -21.03 -7.04
C GLY A 75 17.70 -19.74 -6.25
N LEU A 76 16.62 -19.08 -5.78
CA LEU A 76 16.70 -17.87 -4.96
C LEU A 76 16.94 -18.22 -3.50
N SER A 77 17.96 -17.61 -2.89
CA SER A 77 18.16 -17.67 -1.44
C SER A 77 17.60 -16.41 -0.78
N VAL A 78 16.39 -16.50 -0.23
CA VAL A 78 15.82 -15.44 0.61
C VAL A 78 16.41 -15.52 2.01
N ASP A 79 16.87 -14.39 2.52
CA ASP A 79 17.35 -14.28 3.89
C ASP A 79 16.18 -14.54 4.86
N PRO A 80 16.32 -15.44 5.84
CA PRO A 80 15.29 -15.68 6.86
C PRO A 80 14.81 -14.39 7.55
N SER A 81 15.68 -13.40 7.72
CA SER A 81 15.33 -12.10 8.31
C SER A 81 14.31 -11.31 7.50
N GLN A 82 14.22 -11.52 6.19
CA GLN A 82 13.20 -10.91 5.34
C GLN A 82 11.87 -11.64 5.45
N LYS A 83 11.89 -12.94 5.76
CA LYS A 83 10.70 -13.80 5.87
C LYS A 83 10.01 -13.65 7.22
N GLU A 84 10.77 -13.63 8.31
CA GLU A 84 10.25 -13.62 9.68
C GLU A 84 9.17 -12.55 9.94
N PRO A 85 9.34 -11.29 9.49
CA PRO A 85 8.32 -10.27 9.67
C PRO A 85 6.99 -10.64 9.01
N PHE A 86 7.01 -11.17 7.78
CA PHE A 86 5.78 -11.58 7.10
C PHE A 86 5.09 -12.74 7.82
N VAL A 87 5.85 -13.69 8.37
CA VAL A 87 5.27 -14.81 9.14
C VAL A 87 4.53 -14.30 10.37
N GLU A 88 5.15 -13.39 11.13
CA GLU A 88 4.52 -12.78 12.30
C GLU A 88 3.28 -11.96 11.93
N LEU A 89 3.37 -11.10 10.91
CA LEU A 89 2.25 -10.26 10.47
C LEU A 89 1.07 -11.10 9.98
N ASN A 90 1.31 -12.14 9.18
CA ASN A 90 0.25 -13.04 8.73
C ASN A 90 -0.39 -13.79 9.89
N ARG A 91 0.41 -14.27 10.85
CA ARG A 91 -0.12 -14.90 12.07
C ARG A 91 -1.07 -13.97 12.82
N ILE A 92 -0.71 -12.69 12.95
CA ILE A 92 -1.55 -11.70 13.63
C ILE A 92 -2.80 -11.39 12.82
N LEU A 93 -2.69 -11.23 11.50
CA LEU A 93 -3.83 -10.98 10.61
C LEU A 93 -4.82 -12.15 10.61
N GLU A 94 -4.34 -13.39 10.56
CA GLU A 94 -5.20 -14.57 10.66
C GLU A 94 -5.91 -14.62 12.02
N ALA A 95 -5.21 -14.30 13.11
CA ALA A 95 -5.83 -14.20 14.44
C ALA A 95 -6.93 -13.12 14.46
N LEU A 96 -6.69 -11.94 13.87
CA LEU A 96 -7.68 -10.87 13.78
C LEU A 96 -8.91 -11.28 12.96
N LYS A 97 -8.72 -12.00 11.84
CA LYS A 97 -9.82 -12.53 11.01
C LYS A 97 -10.75 -13.47 11.79
N VAL A 98 -10.20 -14.29 12.71
CA VAL A 98 -10.98 -15.16 13.62
C VAL A 98 -11.34 -14.50 14.95
N ARG A 99 -11.21 -13.16 15.03
CA ARG A 99 -11.56 -12.31 16.19
C ARG A 99 -10.75 -12.55 17.46
N VAL A 100 -9.51 -13.00 17.31
CA VAL A 100 -8.54 -13.18 18.39
C VAL A 100 -7.60 -11.96 18.45
N LEU A 101 -7.79 -11.11 19.45
CA LEU A 101 -7.09 -9.82 19.58
C LEU A 101 -5.71 -9.90 20.25
N ARG A 102 -5.44 -10.97 21.00
CA ARG A 102 -4.25 -11.06 21.86
C ARG A 102 -2.93 -10.87 21.10
N PRO A 103 -2.67 -11.54 19.96
CA PRO A 103 -1.42 -11.35 19.22
C PRO A 103 -1.23 -9.91 18.74
N ALA A 104 -2.30 -9.28 18.23
CA ALA A 104 -2.25 -7.89 17.76
C ALA A 104 -1.99 -6.90 18.92
N LEU A 105 -2.61 -7.13 20.09
CA LEU A 105 -2.39 -6.32 21.28
C LEU A 105 -0.94 -6.42 21.78
N GLU A 106 -0.41 -7.64 21.90
CA GLU A 106 0.97 -7.88 22.33
C GLU A 106 1.98 -7.23 21.37
N TRP A 107 1.73 -7.34 20.07
CA TRP A 107 2.52 -6.66 19.04
C TRP A 107 2.42 -5.13 19.16
N ALA A 108 1.22 -4.58 19.32
CA ALA A 108 1.03 -3.13 19.41
C ALA A 108 1.70 -2.53 20.66
N VAL A 109 1.61 -3.22 21.80
CA VAL A 109 2.30 -2.80 23.03
C VAL A 109 3.82 -2.88 22.87
N SER A 110 4.34 -3.93 22.24
CA SER A 110 5.78 -4.09 22.00
C SER A 110 6.34 -3.02 21.05
N ASN A 111 5.53 -2.53 20.12
CA ASN A 111 5.90 -1.51 19.12
C ASN A 111 5.36 -0.11 19.46
N ARG A 112 4.90 0.13 20.71
CA ARG A 112 4.17 1.34 21.10
C ARG A 112 4.91 2.63 20.75
N GLU A 113 6.20 2.73 21.07
CA GLU A 113 6.97 3.95 20.83
C GLU A 113 7.02 4.31 19.34
N MET A 114 7.21 3.32 18.47
CA MET A 114 7.25 3.52 17.03
C MET A 114 5.84 3.85 16.48
N LEU A 115 4.80 3.22 17.00
CA LEU A 115 3.41 3.53 16.64
C LEU A 115 3.02 4.96 17.02
N ILE A 116 3.46 5.43 18.19
CA ILE A 116 3.26 6.82 18.62
C ILE A 116 4.00 7.78 17.69
N ALA A 117 5.24 7.46 17.30
CA ALA A 117 6.01 8.28 16.35
C ALA A 117 5.32 8.38 14.97
N GLN A 118 4.59 7.35 14.56
CA GLN A 118 3.77 7.34 13.34
C GLN A 118 2.36 7.92 13.52
N ASN A 119 2.02 8.42 14.72
CA ASN A 119 0.69 8.92 15.07
C ASN A 119 -0.42 7.86 14.82
N SER A 120 -0.12 6.59 15.07
CA SER A 120 -1.05 5.48 14.91
C SER A 120 -2.09 5.45 16.03
N SER A 121 -3.33 5.09 15.67
CA SER A 121 -4.43 4.82 16.62
C SER A 121 -4.67 3.33 16.87
N LEU A 122 -3.80 2.46 16.36
CA LEU A 122 -3.97 1.00 16.36
C LEU A 122 -4.13 0.45 17.79
N GLU A 123 -3.22 0.81 18.69
CA GLU A 123 -3.21 0.28 20.06
C GLU A 123 -4.52 0.61 20.80
N PHE A 124 -4.98 1.85 20.70
CA PHE A 124 -6.27 2.26 21.27
C PHE A 124 -7.43 1.47 20.67
N LYS A 125 -7.49 1.32 19.35
CA LYS A 125 -8.57 0.60 18.66
C LYS A 125 -8.60 -0.89 19.04
N LEU A 126 -7.44 -1.52 19.24
CA LEU A 126 -7.35 -2.89 19.73
C LEU A 126 -7.87 -3.03 21.17
N HIS A 127 -7.46 -2.13 22.07
CA HIS A 127 -8.00 -2.10 23.44
C HIS A 127 -9.51 -1.86 23.46
N ARG A 128 -10.01 -1.00 22.58
CA ARG A 128 -11.43 -0.72 22.40
C ARG A 128 -12.19 -1.97 21.95
N LEU A 129 -11.72 -2.69 20.93
CA LEU A 129 -12.34 -3.93 20.47
C LEU A 129 -12.33 -5.01 21.56
N TYR A 130 -11.23 -5.13 22.31
CA TYR A 130 -11.15 -6.09 23.40
C TYR A 130 -12.15 -5.76 24.51
N PHE A 131 -12.25 -4.48 24.89
CA PHE A 131 -13.24 -4.04 25.87
C PHE A 131 -14.66 -4.30 25.40
N ILE A 132 -14.98 -4.05 24.12
CA ILE A 132 -16.28 -4.39 23.53
C ILE A 132 -16.55 -5.90 23.64
N SER A 133 -15.55 -6.76 23.41
CA SER A 133 -15.71 -8.21 23.59
C SER A 133 -16.04 -8.60 25.04
N LEU A 134 -15.50 -7.88 26.03
CA LEU A 134 -15.86 -8.07 27.44
C LEU A 134 -17.30 -7.63 27.71
N LEU A 135 -17.74 -6.51 27.13
CA LEU A 135 -19.12 -6.03 27.26
C LEU A 135 -20.14 -7.04 26.69
N MET A 136 -19.80 -7.71 25.60
CA MET A 136 -20.63 -8.77 25.01
C MET A 136 -20.79 -9.99 25.94
N GLY A 137 -19.90 -10.18 26.91
CA GLY A 137 -20.04 -11.19 27.97
C GLY A 137 -21.03 -10.81 29.07
N GLY A 138 -21.65 -9.63 28.99
CA GLY A 138 -22.69 -9.17 29.91
C GLY A 138 -22.21 -8.98 31.35
N THR A 139 -23.11 -9.19 32.32
CA THR A 139 -22.81 -8.97 33.74
C THR A 139 -21.73 -9.91 34.31
N THR A 140 -21.54 -11.09 33.71
CA THR A 140 -20.49 -12.04 34.09
C THR A 140 -19.10 -11.42 33.96
N ASN A 141 -18.88 -10.63 32.91
CA ASN A 141 -17.59 -10.00 32.62
C ASN A 141 -17.46 -8.58 33.17
N GLN A 142 -18.45 -8.07 33.91
CA GLN A 142 -18.46 -6.67 34.40
C GLN A 142 -17.20 -6.32 35.20
N ARG A 143 -16.77 -7.20 36.11
CA ARG A 143 -15.57 -6.99 36.92
C ARG A 143 -14.30 -6.95 36.05
N GLU A 144 -14.22 -7.84 35.08
CA GLU A 144 -13.09 -7.91 34.15
C GLU A 144 -13.03 -6.67 33.26
N ALA A 145 -14.17 -6.22 32.72
CA ALA A 145 -14.27 -4.98 31.94
C ALA A 145 -13.79 -3.77 32.75
N LEU A 146 -14.27 -3.60 33.99
CA LEU A 146 -13.84 -2.51 34.86
C LEU A 146 -12.34 -2.55 35.18
N GLN A 147 -11.78 -3.74 35.39
CA GLN A 147 -10.35 -3.89 35.60
C GLN A 147 -9.56 -3.58 34.33
N TYR A 148 -10.04 -4.03 33.17
CA TYR A 148 -9.40 -3.80 31.88
C TYR A 148 -9.44 -2.33 31.45
N ALA A 149 -10.45 -1.57 31.87
CA ALA A 149 -10.58 -0.14 31.56
C ALA A 149 -9.35 0.69 31.97
N LYS A 150 -8.52 0.20 32.91
CA LYS A 150 -7.25 0.82 33.29
C LYS A 150 -6.27 0.95 32.12
N ASN A 151 -6.35 0.07 31.12
CA ASN A 151 -5.54 0.15 29.91
C ASN A 151 -5.87 1.38 29.05
N PHE A 152 -7.00 2.07 29.29
CA PHE A 152 -7.34 3.31 28.58
C PHE A 152 -6.62 4.55 29.11
N GLN A 153 -5.92 4.47 30.25
CA GLN A 153 -5.22 5.62 30.85
C GLN A 153 -4.27 6.36 29.90
N PRO A 154 -3.39 5.68 29.13
CA PRO A 154 -2.50 6.36 28.18
C PRO A 154 -3.22 7.12 27.07
N PHE A 155 -4.47 6.76 26.78
CA PHE A 155 -5.26 7.28 25.66
C PHE A 155 -6.27 8.35 26.09
N ALA A 156 -6.35 8.65 27.38
CA ALA A 156 -7.40 9.50 27.95
C ALA A 156 -7.47 10.89 27.31
N LEU A 157 -6.32 11.51 27.00
CA LEU A 157 -6.26 12.85 26.40
C LEU A 157 -6.74 12.86 24.95
N ASN A 158 -6.34 11.87 24.15
CA ASN A 158 -6.59 11.84 22.72
C ASN A 158 -7.94 11.18 22.35
N HIS A 159 -8.46 10.31 23.22
CA HIS A 159 -9.64 9.49 22.96
C HIS A 159 -10.73 9.61 24.05
N GLN A 160 -10.78 10.74 24.76
CA GLN A 160 -11.70 10.95 25.89
C GLN A 160 -13.16 10.61 25.56
N LYS A 161 -13.67 11.08 24.41
CA LYS A 161 -15.07 10.88 24.00
C LYS A 161 -15.39 9.41 23.76
N ASP A 162 -14.50 8.70 23.08
CA ASP A 162 -14.65 7.26 22.84
C ASP A 162 -14.65 6.48 24.17
N ILE A 163 -13.73 6.83 25.09
CA ILE A 163 -13.65 6.20 26.41
C ILE A 163 -14.94 6.47 27.21
N GLN A 164 -15.49 7.68 27.17
CA GLN A 164 -16.77 8.00 27.82
C GLN A 164 -17.92 7.16 27.29
N VAL A 165 -17.99 6.94 25.97
CA VAL A 165 -18.98 6.06 25.34
C VAL A 165 -18.83 4.62 25.83
N LEU A 166 -17.60 4.09 25.88
CA LEU A 166 -17.32 2.74 26.39
C LEU A 166 -17.66 2.59 27.88
N MET A 167 -17.39 3.60 28.70
CA MET A 167 -17.77 3.57 30.11
C MET A 167 -19.29 3.68 30.29
N GLY A 168 -19.95 4.52 29.48
CA GLY A 168 -21.40 4.72 29.51
C GLY A 168 -22.19 3.46 29.13
N SER A 169 -21.64 2.61 28.25
CA SER A 169 -22.29 1.36 27.85
C SER A 169 -22.39 0.33 28.98
N LEU A 170 -21.59 0.45 30.05
CA LEU A 170 -21.66 -0.44 31.21
C LEU A 170 -23.04 -0.43 31.90
N VAL A 171 -23.78 0.68 31.81
CA VAL A 171 -25.13 0.82 32.39
C VAL A 171 -26.12 -0.17 31.77
N TYR A 172 -25.87 -0.60 30.53
CA TYR A 172 -26.76 -1.45 29.75
C TYR A 172 -26.36 -2.94 29.77
N LEU A 173 -25.34 -3.34 30.55
CA LEU A 173 -24.86 -4.73 30.59
C LEU A 173 -25.95 -5.76 30.95
N ARG A 174 -26.94 -5.36 31.76
CA ARG A 174 -28.04 -6.26 32.16
C ARG A 174 -29.02 -6.50 31.01
N GLN A 175 -29.24 -5.50 30.16
CA GLN A 175 -30.14 -5.57 29.01
C GLN A 175 -29.44 -6.10 27.75
N GLY A 176 -28.11 -6.13 27.74
CA GLY A 176 -27.29 -6.42 26.56
C GLY A 176 -27.00 -5.15 25.76
N ILE A 177 -25.80 -5.05 25.21
CA ILE A 177 -25.35 -3.87 24.43
C ILE A 177 -26.14 -3.78 23.11
N GLU A 178 -26.49 -4.92 22.54
CA GLU A 178 -27.33 -5.06 21.34
C GLU A 178 -28.71 -4.42 21.49
N ASN A 179 -29.22 -4.31 22.72
CA ASN A 179 -30.53 -3.71 23.04
C ASN A 179 -30.40 -2.27 23.58
N SER A 180 -29.26 -1.62 23.36
CA SER A 180 -28.94 -0.30 23.92
C SER A 180 -28.67 0.74 22.83
N PRO A 181 -28.62 2.04 23.19
CA PRO A 181 -28.15 3.09 22.28
C PRO A 181 -26.72 2.87 21.75
N TYR A 182 -25.96 1.97 22.38
CA TYR A 182 -24.58 1.64 22.04
C TYR A 182 -24.43 0.46 21.07
N VAL A 183 -25.51 -0.01 20.43
CA VAL A 183 -25.47 -1.11 19.44
C VAL A 183 -24.46 -0.87 18.31
N HIS A 184 -24.19 0.38 17.95
CA HIS A 184 -23.18 0.77 16.95
C HIS A 184 -21.75 0.34 17.34
N LEU A 185 -21.47 0.11 18.63
CA LEU A 185 -20.19 -0.45 19.09
C LEU A 185 -19.97 -1.89 18.62
N LEU A 186 -21.04 -2.60 18.21
CA LEU A 186 -20.98 -3.98 17.75
C LEU A 186 -20.82 -4.11 16.23
N ASP A 187 -20.63 -3.00 15.50
CA ASP A 187 -20.46 -3.04 14.05
C ASP A 187 -19.29 -3.94 13.66
N ALA A 188 -19.57 -4.91 12.78
CA ALA A 188 -18.59 -5.86 12.28
C ALA A 188 -17.52 -5.20 11.41
N ASN A 189 -17.81 -4.06 10.79
CA ASN A 189 -16.86 -3.34 9.93
C ASN A 189 -15.57 -2.96 10.69
N GLN A 190 -15.66 -2.78 12.01
CA GLN A 190 -14.50 -2.46 12.85
C GLN A 190 -13.40 -3.53 12.80
N TRP A 191 -13.75 -4.79 12.48
CA TRP A 191 -12.78 -5.87 12.29
C TRP A 191 -12.06 -5.78 10.94
N ALA A 192 -12.73 -5.30 9.88
CA ALA A 192 -12.05 -5.02 8.62
C ALA A 192 -11.12 -3.81 8.80
N ASP A 193 -11.63 -2.74 9.43
CA ASP A 193 -10.85 -1.53 9.70
C ASP A 193 -9.61 -1.81 10.54
N ILE A 194 -9.69 -2.68 11.55
CA ILE A 194 -8.52 -2.99 12.38
C ILE A 194 -7.46 -3.79 11.62
N CYS A 195 -7.87 -4.69 10.72
CA CYS A 195 -6.95 -5.40 9.84
C CYS A 195 -6.23 -4.41 8.91
N ASP A 196 -6.96 -3.50 8.27
CA ASP A 196 -6.38 -2.50 7.36
C ASP A 196 -5.41 -1.55 8.08
N ILE A 197 -5.77 -1.11 9.29
CA ILE A 197 -4.92 -0.26 10.14
C ILE A 197 -3.67 -1.03 10.55
N PHE A 198 -3.82 -2.28 11.01
CA PHE A 198 -2.69 -3.12 11.39
C PHE A 198 -1.74 -3.32 10.22
N THR A 199 -2.25 -3.72 9.04
CA THR A 199 -1.42 -3.92 7.84
C THR A 199 -0.68 -2.64 7.46
N ARG A 200 -1.36 -1.50 7.42
CA ARG A 200 -0.71 -0.22 7.07
C ARG A 200 0.40 0.14 8.04
N ASP A 201 0.11 0.10 9.34
CA ASP A 201 1.07 0.54 10.36
C ASP A 201 2.25 -0.44 10.45
N ALA A 202 1.99 -1.75 10.36
CA ALA A 202 3.04 -2.77 10.31
C ALA A 202 3.94 -2.62 9.07
N CYS A 203 3.37 -2.43 7.89
CA CYS A 203 4.16 -2.17 6.68
C CYS A 203 5.01 -0.91 6.82
N ALA A 204 4.45 0.17 7.38
CA ALA A 204 5.19 1.41 7.61
C ALA A 204 6.37 1.22 8.57
N LEU A 205 6.21 0.44 9.65
CA LEU A 205 7.30 0.13 10.58
C LEU A 205 8.42 -0.68 9.95
N LEU A 206 8.07 -1.59 9.03
CA LEU A 206 9.03 -2.42 8.31
C LEU A 206 9.66 -1.72 7.10
N GLY A 207 9.26 -0.48 6.78
CA GLY A 207 9.71 0.22 5.58
C GLY A 207 9.20 -0.41 4.29
N LEU A 208 8.09 -1.14 4.36
CA LEU A 208 7.48 -1.84 3.23
C LEU A 208 6.30 -1.02 2.67
N SER A 209 6.08 -1.13 1.36
CA SER A 209 4.82 -0.68 0.76
C SER A 209 3.64 -1.49 1.32
N VAL A 210 2.46 -0.87 1.44
CA VAL A 210 1.25 -1.60 1.87
C VAL A 210 0.79 -2.54 0.76
N GLU A 211 0.72 -2.03 -0.47
CA GLU A 211 0.39 -2.82 -1.65
C GLU A 211 1.63 -3.56 -2.17
N SER A 212 1.45 -4.79 -2.66
CA SER A 212 2.53 -5.54 -3.28
C SER A 212 2.98 -4.86 -4.58
N PRO A 213 4.29 -4.68 -4.82
CA PRO A 213 4.81 -4.18 -6.09
C PRO A 213 4.33 -5.00 -7.29
N LEU A 214 4.16 -6.32 -7.14
CA LEU A 214 3.59 -7.18 -8.18
C LEU A 214 2.16 -6.78 -8.53
N SER A 215 1.32 -6.60 -7.50
CA SER A 215 -0.11 -6.28 -7.66
C SER A 215 -0.30 -4.91 -8.31
N VAL A 216 0.49 -3.92 -7.87
CA VAL A 216 0.46 -2.56 -8.43
C VAL A 216 0.93 -2.59 -9.87
N SER A 217 2.07 -3.23 -10.16
CA SER A 217 2.64 -3.29 -11.51
C SER A 217 1.73 -4.04 -12.49
N PHE A 218 1.14 -5.15 -12.05
CA PHE A 218 0.19 -5.91 -12.86
C PHE A 218 -1.06 -5.08 -13.17
N SER A 219 -1.63 -4.42 -12.16
CA SER A 219 -2.82 -3.56 -12.33
C SER A 219 -2.54 -2.38 -13.26
N ALA A 220 -1.39 -1.72 -13.08
CA ALA A 220 -0.94 -0.65 -13.96
C ALA A 220 -0.75 -1.15 -15.41
N GLY A 221 -0.16 -2.34 -15.56
CA GLY A 221 -0.02 -3.02 -16.85
C GLY A 221 -1.36 -3.27 -17.52
N CYS A 222 -2.38 -3.75 -16.80
CA CYS A 222 -3.73 -3.94 -17.34
C CYS A 222 -4.37 -2.64 -17.85
N VAL A 223 -4.08 -1.50 -17.21
CA VAL A 223 -4.55 -0.17 -17.66
C VAL A 223 -3.78 0.31 -18.88
N ALA A 224 -2.45 0.14 -18.89
CA ALA A 224 -1.58 0.63 -19.97
C ALA A 224 -1.69 -0.20 -21.26
N LEU A 225 -1.83 -1.51 -21.13
CA LEU A 225 -1.68 -2.46 -22.23
C LEU A 225 -2.61 -2.19 -23.44
N PRO A 226 -3.92 -1.90 -23.27
CA PRO A 226 -4.79 -1.60 -24.41
C PRO A 226 -4.32 -0.37 -25.20
N ALA A 227 -3.83 0.67 -24.53
CA ALA A 227 -3.32 1.86 -25.18
C ALA A 227 -2.03 1.56 -25.94
N LEU A 228 -1.11 0.80 -25.35
CA LEU A 228 0.15 0.39 -25.96
C LEU A 228 -0.05 -0.48 -27.22
N ILE A 229 -0.99 -1.44 -27.19
CA ILE A 229 -1.35 -2.26 -28.36
C ILE A 229 -1.83 -1.38 -29.52
N ASN A 230 -2.73 -0.43 -29.25
CA ASN A 230 -3.27 0.46 -30.26
C ASN A 230 -2.17 1.34 -30.90
N ILE A 231 -1.23 1.83 -30.10
CA ILE A 231 -0.16 2.70 -30.58
C ILE A 231 0.85 1.93 -31.40
N LYS A 232 1.19 0.71 -30.99
CA LYS A 232 2.08 -0.13 -31.78
C LYS A 232 1.53 -0.37 -33.18
N ALA A 233 0.24 -0.70 -33.29
CA ALA A 233 -0.43 -0.86 -34.58
C ALA A 233 -0.33 0.41 -35.45
N VAL A 234 -0.47 1.59 -34.84
CA VAL A 234 -0.31 2.87 -35.55
C VAL A 234 1.14 3.14 -35.96
N ILE A 235 2.12 2.81 -35.11
CA ILE A 235 3.54 2.98 -35.40
C ILE A 235 3.98 2.09 -36.56
N GLU A 236 3.56 0.83 -36.56
CA GLU A 236 3.82 -0.14 -37.63
C GLU A 236 3.19 0.31 -38.96
N GLN A 237 1.96 0.84 -38.92
CA GLN A 237 1.28 1.39 -40.10
C GLN A 237 1.93 2.67 -40.63
N ARG A 238 2.48 3.52 -39.76
CA ARG A 238 3.03 4.84 -40.11
C ARG A 238 4.56 4.86 -40.29
N GLN A 239 5.24 3.72 -40.14
CA GLN A 239 6.71 3.59 -40.22
C GLN A 239 7.49 4.51 -39.25
N CYS A 240 6.93 4.80 -38.08
CA CYS A 240 7.57 5.66 -37.06
C CYS A 240 8.37 4.83 -36.03
N THR A 241 9.39 4.08 -36.47
CA THR A 241 10.09 3.06 -35.66
C THR A 241 10.92 3.60 -34.50
N GLY A 242 11.22 4.91 -34.45
CA GLY A 242 12.08 5.50 -33.41
C GLY A 242 11.40 5.78 -32.07
N VAL A 243 10.06 5.74 -31.99
CA VAL A 243 9.30 6.16 -30.80
C VAL A 243 9.25 5.07 -29.71
N TRP A 244 9.40 3.80 -30.11
CA TRP A 244 9.28 2.64 -29.20
C TRP A 244 10.59 2.26 -28.48
N ASN A 245 11.72 2.86 -28.86
CA ASN A 245 13.06 2.45 -28.42
C ASN A 245 13.62 3.25 -27.23
N GLN A 246 12.80 4.05 -26.54
CA GLN A 246 13.24 4.70 -25.31
C GLN A 246 13.20 3.67 -24.17
N LYS A 247 14.36 3.39 -23.57
CA LYS A 247 14.50 2.35 -22.54
C LYS A 247 13.79 2.68 -21.23
N ASP A 248 13.60 3.96 -20.95
CA ASP A 248 13.17 4.45 -19.64
C ASP A 248 11.80 5.15 -19.65
N GLU A 249 11.15 5.29 -20.81
CA GLU A 249 9.88 6.01 -20.94
C GLU A 249 8.90 5.29 -21.89
N LEU A 250 7.61 5.36 -21.58
CA LEU A 250 6.56 4.87 -22.47
C LEU A 250 6.32 5.87 -23.62
N PRO A 251 5.93 5.40 -24.82
CA PRO A 251 5.65 6.28 -25.96
C PRO A 251 4.42 7.19 -25.73
N ILE A 252 3.63 6.91 -24.69
CA ILE A 252 2.48 7.69 -24.27
C ILE A 252 2.39 7.80 -22.75
N GLU A 253 1.76 8.88 -22.32
CA GLU A 253 1.32 9.05 -20.95
C GLU A 253 0.09 8.15 -20.69
N VAL A 254 0.16 7.35 -19.63
CA VAL A 254 -0.93 6.50 -19.15
C VAL A 254 -1.38 7.04 -17.80
N ASP A 255 -2.62 7.52 -17.74
CA ASP A 255 -3.21 7.96 -16.46
C ASP A 255 -3.61 6.74 -15.62
N LEU A 256 -2.77 6.41 -14.64
CA LEU A 256 -3.02 5.36 -13.65
C LEU A 256 -3.91 5.83 -12.48
N GLY A 257 -4.27 7.11 -12.46
CA GLY A 257 -5.03 7.74 -11.39
C GLY A 257 -4.21 8.02 -10.12
N LYS A 258 -4.83 8.78 -9.21
CA LYS A 258 -4.18 9.30 -7.99
C LYS A 258 -3.69 8.24 -7.02
N LYS A 259 -4.18 7.00 -7.12
CA LYS A 259 -3.78 5.90 -6.22
C LYS A 259 -2.33 5.45 -6.46
N CYS A 260 -1.81 5.68 -7.66
CA CYS A 260 -0.43 5.35 -8.02
C CYS A 260 0.52 6.55 -7.86
N TRP A 261 0.09 7.63 -7.20
CA TRP A 261 0.92 8.81 -6.93
C TRP A 261 1.67 8.63 -5.61
N TYR A 262 2.80 7.92 -5.68
CA TYR A 262 3.60 7.59 -4.50
C TYR A 262 4.64 8.66 -4.14
N HIS A 263 5.06 9.47 -5.12
CA HIS A 263 6.15 10.43 -4.97
C HIS A 263 5.80 11.74 -5.67
N SER A 264 6.24 12.85 -5.07
CA SER A 264 6.15 14.17 -5.71
C SER A 264 7.16 14.26 -6.85
N ILE A 265 6.68 14.62 -8.04
CA ILE A 265 7.51 14.80 -9.22
C ILE A 265 7.57 16.29 -9.55
N PHE A 266 8.76 16.80 -9.84
CA PHE A 266 8.93 18.15 -10.37
C PHE A 266 9.35 18.09 -11.84
N ALA A 267 8.61 18.76 -12.70
CA ALA A 267 8.98 18.99 -14.09
C ALA A 267 9.59 20.37 -14.24
N CYS A 268 10.82 20.42 -14.75
CA CYS A 268 11.52 21.67 -15.00
C CYS A 268 10.78 22.48 -16.06
N PRO A 269 10.30 23.70 -15.76
CA PRO A 269 9.49 24.44 -16.72
C PRO A 269 10.32 25.06 -17.86
N ILE A 270 11.65 25.12 -17.70
CA ILE A 270 12.58 25.64 -18.72
C ILE A 270 12.98 24.57 -19.72
N LEU A 271 13.40 23.40 -19.21
CA LEU A 271 13.80 22.29 -20.06
C LEU A 271 12.63 21.38 -20.45
N ARG A 272 11.46 21.57 -19.83
CA ARG A 272 10.24 20.77 -20.00
C ARG A 272 10.50 19.27 -19.79
N GLN A 273 11.39 18.96 -18.86
CA GLN A 273 11.79 17.59 -18.52
C GLN A 273 11.61 17.35 -17.02
N GLN A 274 11.24 16.14 -16.65
CA GLN A 274 11.20 15.70 -15.25
C GLN A 274 12.60 15.78 -14.62
N THR A 275 12.67 16.21 -13.36
CA THR A 275 13.93 16.17 -12.59
C THR A 275 14.24 14.76 -12.12
N THR A 276 15.54 14.46 -12.04
CA THR A 276 16.08 13.18 -11.57
C THR A 276 17.07 13.42 -10.44
N ASP A 277 17.58 12.38 -9.79
CA ASP A 277 18.64 12.52 -8.78
C ASP A 277 19.92 13.17 -9.34
N ASN A 278 20.19 12.94 -10.63
CA ASN A 278 21.29 13.56 -11.37
C ASN A 278 20.97 14.95 -11.92
N ASN A 279 19.70 15.35 -11.96
CA ASN A 279 19.27 16.69 -12.36
C ASN A 279 18.14 17.17 -11.42
N PRO A 280 18.46 17.46 -10.15
CA PRO A 280 17.46 17.73 -9.12
C PRO A 280 16.82 19.12 -9.28
N PRO A 281 15.68 19.36 -8.62
CA PRO A 281 15.06 20.67 -8.52
C PRO A 281 15.91 21.61 -7.63
N MET A 282 16.21 22.78 -8.17
CA MET A 282 17.02 23.83 -7.56
C MET A 282 16.16 25.08 -7.32
N LYS A 283 16.07 25.51 -6.06
CA LYS A 283 15.44 26.76 -5.66
C LYS A 283 16.39 27.92 -5.86
N LEU A 284 15.94 28.92 -6.61
CA LEU A 284 16.59 30.22 -6.74
C LEU A 284 16.34 31.07 -5.47
N VAL A 285 17.15 32.10 -5.25
CA VAL A 285 17.01 33.03 -4.11
C VAL A 285 15.66 33.76 -4.13
N CYS A 286 15.08 33.95 -5.32
CA CYS A 286 13.75 34.51 -5.50
C CYS A 286 12.60 33.54 -5.16
N GLY A 287 12.90 32.27 -4.88
CA GLY A 287 11.92 31.24 -4.56
C GLY A 287 11.42 30.40 -5.74
N HIS A 288 11.68 30.81 -6.99
CA HIS A 288 11.36 29.98 -8.16
C HIS A 288 12.24 28.74 -8.24
N ILE A 289 11.68 27.65 -8.78
CA ILE A 289 12.35 26.35 -8.86
C ILE A 289 12.60 26.02 -10.34
N ILE A 290 13.82 25.59 -10.65
CA ILE A 290 14.26 25.10 -11.98
C ILE A 290 15.14 23.87 -11.78
N SER A 291 15.43 23.08 -12.81
CA SER A 291 16.37 21.96 -12.66
C SER A 291 17.83 22.41 -12.63
N ARG A 292 18.72 21.57 -12.08
CA ARG A 292 20.18 21.81 -12.07
C ARG A 292 20.75 22.03 -13.47
N ASP A 293 20.31 21.27 -14.46
CA ASP A 293 20.75 21.44 -15.84
C ASP A 293 20.29 22.76 -16.45
N ALA A 294 19.06 23.20 -16.13
CA ALA A 294 18.56 24.49 -16.58
C ALA A 294 19.37 25.63 -15.95
N LEU A 295 19.69 25.49 -14.65
CA LEU A 295 20.52 26.42 -13.91
C LEU A 295 21.90 26.55 -14.56
N ASN A 296 22.55 25.42 -14.87
CA ASN A 296 23.87 25.40 -15.50
C ASN A 296 23.83 25.98 -16.93
N LYS A 297 22.78 25.70 -17.71
CA LYS A 297 22.60 26.23 -19.07
C LYS A 297 22.34 27.74 -19.11
N MET A 298 21.65 28.28 -18.10
CA MET A 298 21.34 29.72 -18.01
C MET A 298 22.47 30.54 -17.36
N PHE A 299 23.54 29.89 -16.91
CA PHE A 299 24.67 30.58 -16.31
C PHE A 299 25.61 31.17 -17.38
N ASN A 300 25.68 32.50 -17.44
CA ASN A 300 26.54 33.22 -18.38
C ASN A 300 27.87 33.67 -17.74
N GLY A 301 28.48 32.84 -16.89
CA GLY A 301 29.84 33.06 -16.35
C GLY A 301 29.96 34.01 -15.15
N SER A 302 29.01 34.91 -14.91
CA SER A 302 29.05 35.82 -13.74
C SER A 302 27.75 35.89 -12.93
N LYS A 303 26.60 35.81 -13.58
CA LYS A 303 25.28 35.87 -12.93
C LYS A 303 24.28 34.99 -13.67
N LEU A 304 23.32 34.47 -12.92
CA LEU A 304 22.15 33.79 -13.42
C LEU A 304 20.92 34.68 -13.20
N LYS A 305 20.13 34.88 -14.25
CA LYS A 305 18.84 35.59 -14.15
C LYS A 305 17.71 34.59 -14.04
N CYS A 306 16.77 34.86 -13.14
CA CYS A 306 15.56 34.05 -13.06
C CYS A 306 14.71 34.24 -14.34
N PRO A 307 14.17 33.17 -14.95
CA PRO A 307 13.31 33.28 -16.13
C PRO A 307 11.91 33.86 -15.82
N TYR A 308 11.50 33.85 -14.55
CA TYR A 308 10.16 34.29 -14.11
C TYR A 308 10.14 35.68 -13.45
N CYS A 309 11.31 36.22 -13.11
CA CYS A 309 11.40 37.50 -12.39
C CYS A 309 12.75 38.19 -12.67
N PRO A 310 12.87 39.51 -12.42
CA PRO A 310 14.09 40.25 -12.74
C PRO A 310 15.28 39.97 -11.80
N MET A 311 15.13 39.05 -10.84
CA MET A 311 16.15 38.78 -9.83
C MET A 311 17.35 38.02 -10.40
N GLU A 312 18.54 38.49 -10.06
CA GLU A 312 19.82 37.89 -10.45
C GLU A 312 20.51 37.28 -9.23
N GLN A 313 21.29 36.22 -9.43
CA GLN A 313 22.01 35.52 -8.36
C GLN A 313 23.29 34.86 -8.87
N SER A 314 24.14 34.41 -7.94
CA SER A 314 25.20 33.46 -8.26
C SER A 314 24.60 32.04 -8.40
N PRO A 315 25.13 31.17 -9.28
CA PRO A 315 24.70 29.77 -9.36
C PRO A 315 24.82 29.02 -8.02
N GLY A 316 25.84 29.34 -7.23
CA GLY A 316 26.10 28.69 -5.93
C GLY A 316 25.07 29.03 -4.85
N ASP A 317 24.27 30.09 -5.04
CA ASP A 317 23.23 30.48 -4.08
C ASP A 317 21.97 29.61 -4.19
N ALA A 318 21.84 28.85 -5.29
CA ALA A 318 20.71 27.97 -5.49
C ALA A 318 20.80 26.75 -4.56
N LYS A 319 19.67 26.41 -3.94
CA LYS A 319 19.58 25.29 -3.01
C LYS A 319 18.74 24.18 -3.60
N GLN A 320 19.26 22.95 -3.55
CA GLN A 320 18.49 21.77 -3.89
C GLN A 320 17.29 21.64 -2.94
N ILE A 321 16.13 21.29 -3.50
CA ILE A 321 14.93 20.94 -2.73
C ILE A 321 14.73 19.42 -2.79
N PHE A 322 14.24 18.86 -1.68
CA PHE A 322 13.72 17.50 -1.62
C PHE A 322 12.21 17.61 -1.35
N PHE A 323 11.41 16.88 -2.13
CA PHE A 323 9.95 16.83 -1.99
C PHE A 323 9.50 15.58 -1.23
#